data_AF-A0A507DS97-F1
#
_entry.id   AF-A0A507DS97-F1
#
_cell.length_a   1.000
_cell.length_b   1.000
_cell.length_c   1.000
_cell.angle_alpha   90.00
_cell.angle_beta   90.00
_cell.angle_gamma   90.00
#
_symmetry.space_group_name_H-M   'P 1'
#
loop_
_entity.id
_entity.type
_entity.pdbx_description
1 polymer ?
#
loop_
_entity_poly.entity_id
_entity_poly.type
_entity_poly.pdbx_seq_one_letter_code
_entity_poly.pdbx_strand_id
1 'polypeptide(L)'
;MENELNKSLDGLIGQIERSMDHIVAVAKMRDPSSSTSSSGDRINADTKDRLRVAQEHQKTMGATANIIHSAEALLSLTAGIKQQLLLNDFATLNTGIASRVSVLQTALDGDRQALSTALQRIADGSGKD
;
A
#
# COMPACT_ATOMS: atom_id res chain seq x y z
N MET A 1 5.30 8.15 8.82
CA MET A 1 4.43 7.14 8.19
C MET A 1 3.53 7.73 7.11
N GLU A 2 2.50 8.54 7.40
CA GLU A 2 1.63 9.11 6.34
C GLU A 2 2.42 9.96 5.32
N ASN A 3 3.31 10.84 5.78
CA ASN A 3 4.19 11.62 4.89
C ASN A 3 5.17 10.76 4.06
N GLU A 4 5.60 9.61 4.57
CA GLU A 4 6.50 8.70 3.84
C GLU A 4 5.72 7.90 2.80
N LEU A 5 4.50 7.49 3.13
CA LEU A 5 3.53 6.89 2.23
C LEU A 5 3.20 7.82 1.06
N ASN A 6 2.84 9.08 1.36
CA ASN A 6 2.54 10.08 0.33
C ASN A 6 3.75 10.33 -0.57
N LYS A 7 4.94 10.49 0.02
CA LYS A 7 6.18 10.64 -0.75
C LYS A 7 6.48 9.43 -1.64
N SER A 8 6.23 8.22 -1.14
CA SER A 8 6.39 6.99 -1.94
C SER A 8 5.37 6.90 -3.06
N LEU A 9 4.11 7.26 -2.79
CA LEU A 9 3.03 7.28 -3.78
C LEU A 9 3.34 8.27 -4.91
N ASP A 10 3.69 9.51 -4.56
CA ASP A 10 4.07 10.55 -5.52
C ASP A 10 5.28 10.13 -6.35
N GLY A 11 6.27 9.49 -5.71
CA GLY A 11 7.45 8.95 -6.40
C GLY A 11 7.10 7.89 -7.45
N LEU A 12 6.21 6.95 -7.10
CA LEU A 12 5.77 5.87 -7.99
C LEU A 12 4.89 6.40 -9.13
N ILE A 13 3.95 7.31 -8.84
CA ILE A 13 3.11 7.96 -9.86
C ILE A 13 4.00 8.74 -10.83
N GLY A 14 4.93 9.56 -10.33
CA GLY A 14 5.86 10.31 -11.17
C GLY A 14 6.80 9.40 -12.00
N GLN A 15 7.13 8.20 -11.51
CA GLN A 15 7.89 7.22 -12.29
C GLN A 15 7.05 6.62 -13.43
N ILE A 16 5.76 6.34 -13.20
CA ILE A 16 4.83 5.87 -14.22
C ILE A 16 4.64 6.93 -15.31
N GLU A 17 4.38 8.18 -14.91
CA GLU A 17 4.20 9.31 -15.84
C GLU A 17 5.42 9.48 -16.75
N ARG A 18 6.63 9.56 -16.15
CA ARG A 18 7.87 9.66 -16.93
C ARG A 18 8.07 8.48 -17.88
N SER A 19 7.74 7.27 -17.46
CA SER A 19 7.88 6.08 -18.30
C SER A 19 6.88 6.10 -19.46
N MET A 20 5.65 6.56 -19.24
CA MET A 20 4.65 6.76 -20.29
C MET A 20 5.08 7.86 -21.28
N ASP A 21 5.60 8.98 -20.78
CA ASP A 21 6.14 10.05 -21.62
C ASP A 21 7.29 9.55 -22.50
N HIS A 22 8.16 8.69 -21.96
CA HIS A 22 9.21 8.05 -22.73
C HIS A 22 8.66 7.18 -23.87
N ILE A 23 7.61 6.38 -23.63
CA ILE A 23 6.97 5.55 -24.66
C ILE A 23 6.35 6.45 -25.74
N VAL A 24 5.64 7.51 -25.35
CA VAL A 24 5.02 8.46 -26.28
C VAL A 24 6.08 9.18 -27.10
N ALA A 25 7.19 9.60 -26.48
CA ALA A 25 8.29 10.26 -27.17
C ALA A 25 8.95 9.32 -28.21
N VAL A 26 9.18 8.05 -27.86
CA VAL A 26 9.69 7.04 -28.78
C VAL A 26 8.72 6.80 -29.94
N ALA A 27 7.41 6.72 -29.67
CA ALA A 27 6.40 6.55 -30.71
C ALA A 27 6.35 7.74 -31.70
N LYS A 28 6.64 8.96 -31.23
CA LYS A 28 6.69 10.18 -32.06
C LYS A 28 7.97 10.31 -32.90
N MET A 29 9.03 9.55 -32.60
CA MET A 29 10.30 9.62 -33.35
C MET A 29 10.18 9.07 -34.79
N ARG A 30 9.11 8.32 -35.11
CA ARG A 30 8.85 7.78 -36.44
C ARG A 30 8.19 8.83 -37.34
N ASP A 31 9.01 9.64 -38.00
CA ASP A 31 8.56 10.60 -39.02
C ASP A 31 8.24 9.85 -40.33
N PRO A 32 7.01 9.92 -40.89
CA PRO A 32 6.63 9.19 -42.12
C PRO A 32 7.30 9.73 -43.40
N SER A 33 8.12 10.78 -43.29
CA SER A 33 8.63 11.56 -44.42
C SER A 33 10.03 11.13 -44.93
N SER A 34 10.72 10.16 -44.31
CA SER A 34 12.10 9.78 -44.69
C SER A 34 12.21 8.82 -45.88
N SER A 35 11.14 8.62 -46.68
CA SER A 35 11.07 7.63 -47.76
C SER A 35 11.65 8.09 -49.11
N THR A 36 12.35 9.23 -49.18
CA THR A 36 12.97 9.75 -50.41
C THR A 36 14.50 9.74 -50.36
N SER A 37 15.12 8.58 -50.13
CA SER A 37 16.56 8.41 -50.39
C SER A 37 16.79 7.79 -51.77
N SER A 38 17.66 8.47 -52.53
CA SER A 38 18.12 8.09 -53.86
C SER A 38 18.75 6.69 -53.86
N SER A 39 18.56 5.97 -54.97
CA SER A 39 18.73 4.52 -55.10
C SER A 39 20.13 3.96 -54.76
N GLY A 40 21.15 4.79 -54.56
CA GLY A 40 22.52 4.36 -54.23
C GLY A 40 22.79 4.15 -52.73
N ASP A 41 22.03 4.76 -51.82
CA ASP A 41 22.32 4.77 -50.37
C ASP A 41 21.33 3.94 -49.54
N ARG A 42 20.48 3.16 -50.21
CA ARG A 42 19.37 2.39 -49.62
C ARG A 42 19.83 1.29 -48.66
N ILE A 43 20.98 0.67 -48.89
CA ILE A 43 21.51 -0.41 -48.05
C ILE A 43 21.97 0.13 -46.69
N ASN A 44 22.62 1.31 -46.68
CA ASN A 44 23.03 1.99 -45.46
C ASN A 44 21.83 2.60 -44.72
N ALA A 45 20.86 3.14 -45.46
CA ALA A 45 19.62 3.67 -44.90
C ALA A 45 18.78 2.59 -44.19
N ASP A 46 18.63 1.40 -44.79
CA ASP A 46 17.89 0.27 -44.18
C ASP A 46 18.55 -0.23 -42.90
N THR A 47 19.89 -0.32 -42.89
CA THR A 47 20.65 -0.77 -41.70
C THR A 47 20.53 0.24 -40.56
N LYS A 48 20.62 1.53 -40.86
CA LYS A 48 20.46 2.61 -39.87
C LYS A 48 19.03 2.64 -39.30
N ASP A 49 18.04 2.42 -40.15
CA ASP A 49 16.63 2.36 -39.73
C ASP A 49 16.37 1.13 -38.84
N ARG A 50 16.90 -0.04 -39.19
CA ARG A 50 16.84 -1.25 -38.34
C ARG A 50 17.48 -1.05 -36.97
N LEU A 51 18.66 -0.43 -36.92
CA LEU A 51 19.34 -0.13 -35.65
C LEU A 51 18.53 0.86 -34.80
N ARG A 52 17.92 1.85 -35.43
CA ARG A 52 17.04 2.82 -34.77
C ARG A 52 15.80 2.14 -34.20
N VAL A 53 15.11 1.31 -34.99
CA VAL A 53 13.95 0.52 -34.54
C VAL A 53 14.33 -0.40 -33.37
N ALA A 54 15.49 -1.05 -33.42
CA ALA A 54 15.97 -1.88 -32.31
C ALA A 54 16.21 -1.06 -31.03
N GLN A 55 16.78 0.13 -31.14
CA GLN A 55 16.97 1.05 -30.01
C GLN A 55 15.63 1.56 -29.44
N GLU A 56 14.68 1.91 -30.29
CA GLU A 56 13.33 2.33 -29.92
C GLU A 56 12.58 1.21 -29.19
N HIS A 57 12.69 -0.02 -29.69
CA HIS A 57 12.12 -1.21 -29.07
C HIS A 57 12.71 -1.44 -27.66
N GLN A 58 14.03 -1.38 -27.52
CA GLN A 58 14.70 -1.56 -26.22
C GLN A 58 14.27 -0.48 -25.21
N LYS A 59 14.19 0.78 -25.63
CA LYS A 59 13.74 1.89 -24.77
C LYS A 59 12.29 1.71 -24.33
N THR A 60 11.42 1.29 -25.25
CA THR A 60 10.01 1.00 -24.96
C THR A 60 9.89 -0.14 -23.95
N MET A 61 10.64 -1.24 -24.14
CA MET A 61 10.63 -2.36 -23.20
C MET A 61 11.10 -1.94 -21.80
N GLY A 62 12.16 -1.14 -21.69
CA GLY A 62 12.63 -0.63 -20.41
C GLY A 62 11.60 0.26 -19.70
N ALA A 63 10.94 1.15 -20.44
CA ALA A 63 9.87 1.98 -19.90
C ALA A 63 8.66 1.14 -19.44
N THR A 64 8.26 0.13 -20.21
CA THR A 64 7.18 -0.79 -19.83
C THR A 64 7.54 -1.59 -18.57
N ALA A 65 8.76 -2.08 -18.45
CA ALA A 65 9.23 -2.78 -17.25
C ALA A 65 9.18 -1.87 -16.01
N ASN A 66 9.56 -0.59 -16.16
CA ASN A 66 9.47 0.39 -15.08
C ASN A 66 8.02 0.64 -14.64
N ILE A 67 7.06 0.68 -15.59
CA ILE A 67 5.63 0.82 -15.28
C ILE A 67 5.14 -0.38 -14.48
N ILE A 68 5.48 -1.60 -14.92
CA ILE A 68 5.09 -2.85 -14.23
C ILE A 68 5.66 -2.84 -12.80
N HIS A 69 6.95 -2.55 -12.65
CA HIS A 69 7.58 -2.50 -11.34
C HIS A 69 6.95 -1.44 -10.41
N SER A 70 6.59 -0.28 -10.96
CA SER A 70 5.91 0.77 -10.20
C SER A 70 4.50 0.33 -9.77
N ALA A 71 3.78 -0.41 -10.62
CA ALA A 71 2.49 -0.98 -10.29
C ALA A 71 2.58 -2.06 -9.19
N GLU A 72 3.59 -2.93 -9.24
CA GLU A 72 3.88 -3.92 -8.19
C GLU A 72 4.18 -3.25 -6.84
N ALA A 73 4.96 -2.16 -6.87
CA ALA A 73 5.26 -1.37 -5.68
C ALA A 73 3.99 -0.70 -5.10
N LEU A 74 3.09 -0.18 -5.95
CA LEU A 74 1.80 0.38 -5.52
C LEU A 74 0.88 -0.68 -4.90
N LEU A 75 0.84 -1.88 -5.45
CA LEU A 75 0.09 -3.00 -4.89
C LEU A 75 0.65 -3.40 -3.52
N SER A 76 1.98 -3.46 -3.40
CA SER A 76 2.66 -3.76 -2.14
C SER A 76 2.36 -2.69 -1.07
N LEU A 77 2.38 -1.42 -1.46
CA LEU A 77 2.02 -0.30 -0.58
C LEU A 77 0.58 -0.43 -0.09
N THR A 78 -0.35 -0.73 -1.00
CA THR A 78 -1.77 -0.94 -0.68
C THR A 78 -1.96 -2.12 0.27
N ALA A 79 -1.25 -3.22 0.07
CA ALA A 79 -1.28 -4.37 0.96
C ALA A 79 -0.77 -4.02 2.37
N GLY A 80 0.32 -3.26 2.46
CA GLY A 80 0.87 -2.77 3.73
C GLY A 80 -0.12 -1.90 4.50
N ILE A 81 -0.78 -0.95 3.82
CA ILE A 81 -1.81 -0.10 4.45
C ILE A 81 -2.97 -0.95 4.99
N LYS A 82 -3.48 -1.90 4.18
CA LYS A 82 -4.58 -2.79 4.60
C LYS A 82 -4.20 -3.60 5.83
N GLN A 83 -2.98 -4.16 5.86
CA GLN A 83 -2.49 -4.91 7.01
C GLN A 83 -2.43 -4.02 8.26
N GLN A 84 -1.94 -2.79 8.14
CA GLN A 84 -1.84 -1.87 9.26
C GLN A 84 -3.21 -1.48 9.82
N LEU A 85 -4.19 -1.24 8.95
CA LEU A 85 -5.58 -0.98 9.37
C LEU A 85 -6.17 -2.17 10.11
N LEU A 86 -6.01 -3.38 9.58
CA LEU A 86 -6.49 -4.60 10.25
C LEU A 86 -5.85 -4.76 11.63
N LEU A 87 -4.54 -4.57 11.75
CA LEU A 87 -3.85 -4.64 13.05
C LEU A 87 -4.37 -3.58 14.03
N ASN A 88 -4.67 -2.38 13.55
CA ASN A 88 -5.24 -1.32 14.38
C ASN A 88 -6.65 -1.67 14.88
N ASP A 89 -7.50 -2.20 13.99
CA ASP A 89 -8.86 -2.63 14.33
C ASP A 89 -8.83 -3.74 15.39
N PHE A 90 -7.94 -4.74 15.23
CA PHE A 90 -7.75 -5.80 16.21
C PHE A 90 -7.24 -5.27 17.55
N ALA A 91 -6.28 -4.34 17.54
CA ALA A 91 -5.76 -3.73 18.76
C ALA A 91 -6.88 -2.98 19.51
N THR A 92 -7.66 -2.17 18.78
CA THR A 92 -8.78 -1.41 19.33
C THR A 92 -9.87 -2.33 19.91
N LEU A 93 -10.22 -3.40 19.19
CA LEU A 93 -11.17 -4.41 19.66
C LEU A 93 -10.67 -5.07 20.95
N ASN A 94 -9.42 -5.49 21.00
CA ASN A 94 -8.82 -6.13 22.17
C ASN A 94 -8.80 -5.20 23.39
N THR A 95 -8.46 -3.92 23.19
CA THR A 95 -8.54 -2.92 24.25
C THR A 95 -9.98 -2.75 24.75
N GLY A 96 -10.96 -2.73 23.86
CA GLY A 96 -12.39 -2.66 24.22
C GLY A 96 -12.86 -3.88 25.02
N ILE A 97 -12.46 -5.08 24.62
CA ILE A 97 -12.77 -6.33 25.35
C ILE A 97 -12.12 -6.30 26.73
N ALA A 98 -10.82 -5.97 26.81
CA ALA A 98 -10.10 -5.92 28.07
C ALA A 98 -10.73 -4.90 29.05
N SER A 99 -11.14 -3.74 28.54
CA SER A 99 -11.87 -2.73 29.33
C SER A 99 -13.18 -3.28 29.88
N ARG A 100 -14.00 -3.94 29.05
CA ARG A 100 -15.26 -4.55 29.50
C ARG A 100 -15.04 -5.64 30.54
N VAL A 101 -14.04 -6.49 30.34
CA VAL A 101 -13.67 -7.54 31.30
C VAL A 101 -13.28 -6.93 32.65
N SER A 102 -12.46 -5.87 32.64
CA SER A 102 -12.06 -5.16 33.85
C SER A 102 -13.24 -4.54 34.60
N VAL A 103 -14.18 -3.93 33.89
CA VAL A 103 -15.41 -3.37 34.48
C VAL A 103 -16.27 -4.47 35.12
N LEU A 104 -16.47 -5.60 34.41
CA LEU A 104 -17.25 -6.72 34.93
C LEU A 104 -16.58 -7.36 36.17
N GLN A 105 -15.26 -7.52 36.16
CA GLN A 105 -14.52 -8.02 37.32
C GLN A 105 -14.68 -7.09 38.52
N THR A 106 -14.54 -5.79 38.32
CA THR A 106 -14.71 -4.78 39.38
C THR A 106 -16.12 -4.82 39.97
N ALA A 107 -17.15 -4.93 39.12
CA ALA A 107 -18.53 -5.06 39.59
C ALA A 107 -18.75 -6.35 40.41
N LEU A 108 -18.22 -7.47 39.92
CA LEU A 108 -18.37 -8.78 40.57
C LEU A 108 -17.64 -8.86 41.91
N ASP A 109 -16.47 -8.21 42.01
CA ASP A 109 -15.74 -8.07 43.27
C ASP A 109 -16.48 -7.15 44.26
N GLY A 110 -17.11 -6.08 43.77
CA GLY A 110 -18.00 -5.23 44.57
C GLY A 110 -19.19 -6.00 45.14
N ASP A 111 -19.87 -6.78 44.30
CA ASP A 111 -21.00 -7.62 44.72
C ASP A 111 -20.58 -8.66 45.77
N ARG A 112 -19.39 -9.27 45.61
CA ARG A 112 -18.82 -10.20 46.59
C ARG A 112 -18.54 -9.54 47.93
N GLN A 113 -17.99 -8.33 47.93
CA GLN A 113 -17.74 -7.56 49.15
C GLN A 113 -19.05 -7.18 49.85
N ALA A 114 -20.06 -6.76 49.09
CA ALA A 114 -21.38 -6.45 49.63
C ALA A 114 -22.04 -7.68 50.29
N LEU A 115 -21.96 -8.85 49.65
CA LEU A 115 -22.48 -10.10 50.19
C LEU A 115 -21.77 -10.51 51.48
N SER A 116 -20.43 -10.46 51.50
CA SER A 116 -19.63 -10.76 52.69
C SER A 116 -19.99 -9.85 53.86
N THR A 117 -20.18 -8.55 53.60
CA THR A 117 -20.58 -7.57 54.61
C THR A 117 -21.98 -7.85 55.14
N ALA A 118 -22.93 -8.21 54.28
CA ALA A 118 -24.29 -8.55 54.68
C ALA A 118 -24.33 -9.80 55.58
N LEU A 119 -23.57 -10.84 55.21
CA LEU A 119 -23.45 -12.06 56.01
C LEU A 119 -22.84 -11.78 57.40
N GLN A 120 -21.81 -10.94 57.47
CA GLN A 120 -21.21 -10.54 58.75
C GLN A 120 -22.22 -9.82 59.64
N ARG A 121 -23.01 -8.89 59.08
CA ARG A 121 -24.06 -8.18 59.83
C ARG A 121 -25.14 -9.10 60.38
N ILE A 122 -25.51 -10.13 59.61
CA ILE A 122 -26.49 -11.13 60.06
C ILE A 122 -25.90 -11.93 61.23
N ALA A 123 -24.64 -12.36 61.13
CA ALA A 123 -23.96 -13.09 62.19
C ALA A 123 -23.81 -12.25 63.47
N ASP A 124 -23.45 -10.97 63.35
CA ASP A 124 -23.31 -10.06 64.49
C ASP A 124 -24.66 -9.71 65.14
N GLY A 125 -25.76 -9.74 64.35
CA GLY A 125 -27.12 -9.50 64.83
C GLY A 125 -27.76 -10.69 65.56
N SER A 126 -27.34 -11.93 65.27
CA SER A 126 -27.93 -13.13 65.89
C SER A 126 -27.36 -13.50 67.26
N GLY A 127 -26.41 -12.72 67.80
CA GLY A 127 -25.73 -13.00 69.07
C GLY A 127 -26.23 -12.18 70.27
N LYS A 128 -27.37 -11.48 70.16
CA LYS A 128 -27.89 -10.55 71.19
C LYS A 128 -29.20 -10.96 71.88
N ASP A 129 -29.73 -12.14 71.60
CA ASP A 129 -30.92 -12.66 72.29
C ASP A 129 -30.57 -13.79 73.26
#